data_AF-A0A149QHP0-F1
#
_entry.id   AF-A0A149QHP0-F1
#
_cell.length_a   1.000
_cell.length_b   1.000
_cell.length_c   1.000
_cell.angle_alpha   90.00
_cell.angle_beta   90.00
_cell.angle_gamma   90.00
#
_symmetry.space_group_name_H-M   'P 1'
#
loop_
_entity.id
_entity.type
_entity.pdbx_description
1 polymer ?
#
loop_
_entity_poly.entity_id
_entity_poly.type
_entity_poly.pdbx_seq_one_letter_code
_entity_poly.pdbx_strand_id
1 'polypeptide(L)'
;MDTNLMIRPALITAGLLAAASAFAQDSADAVRDPKKTEVWTPVPATVATPPGKAPSDAIVLFDGKDLSAWESEQGGRVPWKVAGGAMTVVPGSKGIRTRQPFCDVQLHVEWRTPTETKGFDGQNRGNSGIFLQGLYELQVLDSYHNPTYANGQAGSIYKQAMPRVNASRAPGQWQVYDILWKAPRFSPGGGLTSPARITVLHNGVLVQDDTVLAGRTEYIGAPSYAPHGCAPLYLQEHDSRVSYRNIWVREL
;
A
#
# COMPACT_ATOMS: atom_id res chain seq x y z
N MET A 1 69.35 -66.29 -41.84
CA MET A 1 70.65 -65.66 -41.59
C MET A 1 70.58 -65.00 -40.25
N ASP A 2 71.30 -65.61 -39.32
CA ASP A 2 71.40 -65.28 -37.91
C ASP A 2 71.81 -63.84 -37.69
N THR A 3 71.25 -63.21 -36.66
CA THR A 3 72.03 -62.25 -35.86
C THR A 3 71.47 -62.09 -34.46
N ASN A 4 72.14 -62.76 -33.53
CA ASN A 4 72.62 -62.28 -32.24
C ASN A 4 71.66 -61.57 -31.28
N LEU A 5 71.30 -62.36 -30.28
CA LEU A 5 70.96 -62.00 -28.92
C LEU A 5 72.13 -61.22 -28.26
N MET A 6 71.89 -59.96 -27.85
CA MET A 6 72.76 -59.24 -26.91
C MET A 6 71.94 -58.85 -25.68
N ILE A 7 72.18 -59.56 -24.59
CA ILE A 7 71.71 -59.25 -23.24
C ILE A 7 72.54 -58.07 -22.71
N ARG A 8 71.88 -56.99 -22.26
CA ARG A 8 72.51 -55.92 -21.47
C ARG A 8 71.81 -55.77 -20.12
N PRO A 9 72.54 -55.47 -19.04
CA PRO A 9 72.07 -55.58 -17.67
C PRO A 9 71.20 -54.40 -17.25
N ALA A 10 70.33 -54.68 -16.29
CA ALA A 10 69.39 -53.75 -15.68
C ALA A 10 70.09 -52.58 -14.96
N LEU A 11 69.55 -51.38 -15.13
CA LEU A 11 69.58 -50.33 -14.11
C LEU A 11 68.14 -50.07 -13.67
N ILE A 12 67.81 -50.51 -12.45
CA ILE A 12 66.58 -50.14 -11.77
C ILE A 12 66.84 -48.81 -11.06
N THR A 13 66.42 -47.72 -11.69
CA THR A 13 66.40 -46.40 -11.05
C THR A 13 65.08 -46.28 -10.28
N ALA A 14 65.10 -46.53 -8.97
CA ALA A 14 63.97 -46.29 -8.09
C ALA A 14 63.75 -44.76 -7.96
N GLY A 15 62.88 -44.20 -8.80
CA GLY A 15 62.44 -42.81 -8.69
C GLY A 15 61.46 -42.67 -7.53
N LEU A 16 61.90 -42.07 -6.43
CA LEU A 16 61.02 -41.58 -5.35
C LEU A 16 60.16 -40.44 -5.91
N LEU A 17 58.92 -40.76 -6.29
CA LEU A 17 57.87 -39.77 -6.52
C LEU A 17 57.43 -39.20 -5.18
N ALA A 18 58.03 -38.08 -4.78
CA ALA A 18 57.47 -37.23 -3.74
C ALA A 18 56.20 -36.57 -4.30
N ALA A 19 55.04 -37.13 -3.99
CA ALA A 19 53.76 -36.48 -4.26
C ALA A 19 53.63 -35.28 -3.32
N ALA A 20 54.04 -34.10 -3.80
CA ALA A 20 53.67 -32.86 -3.15
C ALA A 20 52.15 -32.73 -3.21
N SER A 21 51.49 -32.76 -2.05
CA SER A 21 50.08 -32.39 -1.96
C SER A 21 49.95 -30.94 -2.42
N ALA A 22 49.48 -30.75 -3.65
CA ALA A 22 49.06 -29.43 -4.11
C ALA A 22 47.86 -29.04 -3.26
N PHE A 23 48.10 -28.28 -2.20
CA PHE A 23 47.04 -27.48 -1.59
C PHE A 23 46.60 -26.52 -2.69
N ALA A 24 45.47 -26.81 -3.32
CA ALA A 24 44.75 -25.83 -4.10
C ALA A 24 44.52 -24.66 -3.14
N GLN A 25 45.29 -23.58 -3.31
CA GLN A 25 44.96 -22.32 -2.66
C GLN A 25 43.57 -21.98 -3.15
N ASP A 26 42.60 -22.00 -2.24
CA ASP A 26 41.39 -21.20 -2.35
C ASP A 26 41.87 -19.75 -2.45
N SER A 27 42.32 -19.34 -3.63
CA SER A 27 42.35 -17.95 -4.00
C SER A 27 40.89 -17.56 -4.05
N ALA A 28 40.36 -17.11 -2.90
CA ALA A 28 39.07 -16.45 -2.82
C ALA A 28 38.99 -15.51 -4.00
N ASP A 29 38.14 -15.87 -4.97
CA ASP A 29 38.06 -15.21 -6.25
C ASP A 29 37.74 -13.75 -5.94
N ALA A 30 38.72 -12.85 -6.07
CA ALA A 30 38.58 -11.47 -5.63
C ALA A 30 37.43 -10.77 -6.38
N VAL A 31 36.98 -11.33 -7.50
CA VAL A 31 35.80 -10.90 -8.27
C VAL A 31 34.48 -11.22 -7.54
N ARG A 32 34.45 -12.23 -6.67
CA ARG A 32 33.28 -12.71 -5.91
C ARG A 32 33.21 -12.23 -4.45
N ASP A 33 34.01 -11.22 -4.07
CA ASP A 33 33.93 -10.66 -2.71
C ASP A 33 32.61 -9.89 -2.51
N PRO A 34 31.67 -10.39 -1.68
CA PRO A 34 30.36 -9.75 -1.48
C PRO A 34 30.48 -8.32 -0.94
N LYS A 35 31.58 -7.99 -0.25
CA LYS A 35 31.84 -6.65 0.31
C LYS A 35 31.90 -5.55 -0.74
N LYS A 36 32.25 -5.89 -1.99
CA LYS A 36 32.27 -4.93 -3.10
C LYS A 36 30.90 -4.36 -3.46
N THR A 37 29.84 -5.06 -3.07
CA THR A 37 28.45 -4.65 -3.30
C THR A 37 27.72 -4.22 -2.03
N GLU A 38 28.37 -4.27 -0.87
CA GLU A 38 27.78 -3.82 0.39
C GLU A 38 27.73 -2.28 0.44
N VAL A 39 26.55 -1.73 0.73
CA VAL A 39 26.35 -0.30 0.96
C VAL A 39 25.98 -0.11 2.41
N TRP A 40 26.87 0.55 3.16
CA TRP A 40 26.72 0.74 4.61
C TRP A 40 26.13 2.10 4.99
N THR A 41 26.12 3.06 4.05
CA THR A 41 25.62 4.41 4.28
C THR A 41 24.77 4.91 3.11
N PRO A 42 23.68 5.66 3.37
CA PRO A 42 23.18 6.02 4.71
C PRO A 42 22.58 4.82 5.45
N VAL A 43 22.74 4.81 6.78
CA VAL A 43 22.09 3.80 7.64
C VAL A 43 20.59 4.12 7.67
N PRO A 44 19.70 3.17 7.31
CA PRO A 44 18.26 3.40 7.37
C PRO A 44 17.80 3.79 8.78
N ALA A 45 16.86 4.73 8.86
CA ALA A 45 16.24 5.10 10.14
C ALA A 45 15.49 3.90 10.75
N THR A 46 15.54 3.77 12.08
CA THR A 46 14.78 2.74 12.80
C THR A 46 13.37 3.24 13.07
N VAL A 47 12.37 2.45 12.72
CA VAL A 47 10.95 2.73 12.96
C VAL A 47 10.38 1.63 13.85
N ALA A 48 9.77 1.99 14.98
CA ALA A 48 9.07 1.02 15.83
C ALA A 48 7.70 0.68 15.25
N THR A 49 7.35 -0.60 15.23
CA THR A 49 6.10 -1.13 14.64
C THR A 49 5.28 -1.90 15.67
N PRO A 50 4.71 -1.22 16.68
CA PRO A 50 3.87 -1.88 17.68
C PRO A 50 2.67 -2.59 17.02
N PRO A 51 2.35 -3.85 17.40
CA PRO A 51 1.23 -4.58 16.80
C PRO A 51 -0.09 -3.84 16.91
N GLY A 52 -0.80 -3.70 15.78
CA GLY A 52 -2.11 -3.05 15.70
C GLY A 52 -2.11 -1.55 16.00
N LYS A 53 -0.95 -0.89 15.93
CA LYS A 53 -0.80 0.54 16.19
C LYS A 53 0.01 1.21 15.08
N ALA A 54 -0.08 2.53 15.02
CA ALA A 54 0.70 3.34 14.09
C ALA A 54 2.21 3.14 14.31
N PRO A 55 3.02 3.08 13.23
CA PRO A 55 4.48 3.16 13.33
C PRO A 55 4.95 4.45 14.03
N SER A 56 6.15 4.43 14.63
CA SER A 56 6.64 5.55 15.45
C SER A 56 6.86 6.87 14.69
N ASP A 57 6.98 6.81 13.37
CA ASP A 57 7.15 7.97 12.48
C ASP A 57 5.86 8.35 11.73
N ALA A 58 4.74 7.67 12.03
CA ALA A 58 3.45 7.97 11.43
C ALA A 58 2.75 9.12 12.16
N ILE A 59 2.05 9.94 11.38
CA ILE A 59 1.08 10.90 11.88
C ILE A 59 -0.20 10.14 12.19
N VAL A 60 -0.59 10.15 13.47
CA VAL A 60 -1.86 9.57 13.92
C VAL A 60 -2.98 10.53 13.59
N LEU A 61 -3.84 10.14 12.64
CA LEU A 61 -5.01 10.92 12.26
C LEU A 61 -6.21 10.61 13.17
N PHE A 62 -6.30 9.40 13.72
CA PHE A 62 -7.32 9.05 14.71
C PHE A 62 -6.96 7.77 15.48
N ASP A 63 -6.87 7.86 16.81
CA ASP A 63 -6.59 6.74 17.73
C ASP A 63 -7.77 6.37 18.63
N GLY A 64 -8.95 6.95 18.37
CA GLY A 64 -10.16 6.72 19.18
C GLY A 64 -10.48 7.81 20.20
N LYS A 65 -9.65 8.85 20.35
CA LYS A 65 -9.86 9.92 21.34
C LYS A 65 -10.62 11.12 20.81
N ASP A 66 -10.07 11.78 19.81
CA ASP A 66 -10.60 13.06 19.29
C ASP A 66 -10.38 13.21 17.79
N LEU A 67 -10.94 14.29 17.24
CA LEU A 67 -10.93 14.60 15.81
C LEU A 67 -10.04 15.81 15.50
N SER A 68 -9.00 16.06 16.31
CA SER A 68 -8.13 17.23 16.18
C SER A 68 -7.42 17.32 14.82
N ALA A 69 -7.05 16.19 14.23
CA ALA A 69 -6.45 16.11 12.89
C ALA A 69 -7.44 16.40 11.74
N TRP A 70 -8.73 16.55 12.05
CA TRP A 70 -9.82 16.66 11.07
C TRP A 70 -10.60 17.96 11.21
N GLU A 71 -11.27 18.34 10.12
CA GLU A 71 -12.29 19.38 10.07
C GLU A 71 -13.44 18.97 9.15
N SER A 72 -14.60 19.63 9.30
CA SER A 72 -15.69 19.50 8.34
C SER A 72 -15.21 19.91 6.94
N GLU A 73 -15.75 19.29 5.88
CA GLU A 73 -15.50 19.72 4.50
C GLU A 73 -15.88 21.20 4.26
N GLN A 74 -16.81 21.72 5.05
CA GLN A 74 -17.26 23.11 5.04
C GLN A 74 -16.41 24.02 5.95
N GLY A 75 -15.36 23.47 6.58
CA GLY A 75 -14.55 24.13 7.59
C GLY A 75 -15.15 24.03 9.00
N GLY A 76 -14.28 24.17 10.01
CA GLY A 76 -14.69 24.19 11.42
C GLY A 76 -14.85 22.81 12.06
N ARG A 77 -15.79 22.69 13.00
CA ARG A 77 -15.96 21.51 13.85
C ARG A 77 -16.42 20.29 13.03
N VAL A 78 -15.84 19.13 13.30
CA VAL A 78 -16.32 17.86 12.76
C VAL A 78 -17.67 17.48 13.40
N PRO A 79 -18.72 17.24 12.60
CA PRO A 79 -20.05 16.91 13.13
C PRO A 79 -20.24 15.42 13.43
N TRP A 80 -19.24 14.58 13.16
CA TRP A 80 -19.30 13.14 13.37
C TRP A 80 -19.20 12.77 14.86
N LYS A 81 -19.78 11.62 15.22
CA LYS A 81 -19.84 11.16 16.61
C LYS A 81 -18.60 10.32 16.96
N VAL A 82 -17.91 10.64 18.05
CA VAL A 82 -16.86 9.78 18.62
C VAL A 82 -17.43 8.98 19.79
N ALA A 83 -17.34 7.65 19.72
CA ALA A 83 -17.72 6.75 20.80
C ALA A 83 -17.05 5.38 20.63
N GLY A 84 -16.70 4.73 21.74
CA GLY A 84 -16.14 3.36 21.73
C GLY A 84 -14.85 3.22 20.91
N GLY A 85 -14.01 4.26 20.87
CA GLY A 85 -12.77 4.29 20.10
C GLY A 85 -12.95 4.43 18.59
N ALA A 86 -14.15 4.77 18.12
CA ALA A 86 -14.47 4.98 16.70
C ALA A 86 -15.10 6.34 16.47
N MET A 87 -14.83 6.94 15.32
CA MET A 87 -15.62 8.04 14.78
C MET A 87 -16.69 7.47 13.86
N THR A 88 -17.93 7.95 13.94
CA THR A 88 -19.05 7.46 13.14
C THR A 88 -19.69 8.60 12.39
N VAL A 89 -19.84 8.40 11.08
CA VAL A 89 -20.54 9.31 10.18
C VAL A 89 -21.93 9.63 10.74
N VAL A 90 -22.28 10.91 10.75
CA VAL A 90 -23.64 11.38 11.02
C VAL A 90 -24.30 11.69 9.68
N PRO A 91 -25.33 10.95 9.25
CA PRO A 91 -26.00 11.20 7.97
C PRO A 91 -26.47 12.65 7.82
N GLY A 92 -26.28 13.22 6.63
CA GLY A 92 -26.59 14.61 6.30
C GLY A 92 -25.63 15.65 6.90
N SER A 93 -24.57 15.23 7.59
CA SER A 93 -23.62 16.13 8.25
C SER A 93 -22.42 16.54 7.39
N LYS A 94 -22.37 16.06 6.13
CA LYS A 94 -21.25 16.26 5.21
C LYS A 94 -19.98 15.50 5.60
N GLY A 95 -19.07 15.41 4.64
CA GLY A 95 -17.79 14.73 4.82
C GLY A 95 -16.82 15.53 5.69
N ILE A 96 -15.67 14.91 5.96
CA ILE A 96 -14.58 15.52 6.72
C ILE A 96 -13.28 15.39 5.96
N ARG A 97 -12.33 16.26 6.26
CA ARG A 97 -10.99 16.23 5.67
C ARG A 97 -9.92 16.42 6.71
N THR A 98 -8.72 15.91 6.44
CA THR A 98 -7.56 16.20 7.27
C THR A 98 -7.21 17.68 7.20
N ARG A 99 -6.72 18.24 8.30
CA ARG A 99 -6.19 19.60 8.32
C ARG A 99 -4.90 19.71 7.51
N GLN A 100 -4.06 18.69 7.60
CA GLN A 100 -2.80 18.60 6.88
C GLN A 100 -3.04 18.09 5.44
N PRO A 101 -2.43 18.72 4.43
CA PRO A 101 -2.39 18.18 3.07
C PRO A 101 -1.30 17.10 2.94
N PHE A 102 -1.52 16.15 2.04
CA PHE A 102 -0.59 15.06 1.78
C PHE A 102 -0.30 14.91 0.28
N CYS A 103 0.90 14.41 -0.03
CA CYS A 103 1.30 13.98 -1.37
C CYS A 103 1.45 12.46 -1.38
N ASP A 104 2.67 11.92 -1.44
CA ASP A 104 2.89 10.48 -1.45
C ASP A 104 2.78 9.95 -0.02
N VAL A 105 1.97 8.92 0.18
CA VAL A 105 1.70 8.39 1.53
C VAL A 105 1.57 6.88 1.58
N GLN A 106 1.94 6.32 2.72
CA GLN A 106 1.41 5.07 3.23
C GLN A 106 0.30 5.42 4.23
N LEU A 107 -0.90 4.90 4.01
CA LEU A 107 -2.09 5.18 4.81
C LEU A 107 -2.70 3.88 5.31
N HIS A 108 -3.09 3.85 6.57
CA HIS A 108 -3.87 2.78 7.17
C HIS A 108 -5.21 3.33 7.66
N VAL A 109 -6.29 2.60 7.37
CA VAL A 109 -7.65 2.95 7.78
C VAL A 109 -8.41 1.68 8.14
N GLU A 110 -8.97 1.63 9.35
CA GLU A 110 -9.99 0.63 9.67
C GLU A 110 -11.38 1.26 9.55
N TRP A 111 -12.29 0.54 8.88
CA TRP A 111 -13.67 0.99 8.66
C TRP A 111 -14.68 -0.12 8.92
N ARG A 112 -15.92 0.25 9.22
CA ARG A 112 -17.00 -0.70 9.52
C ARG A 112 -18.34 -0.13 9.05
N THR A 113 -19.08 -0.92 8.29
CA THR A 113 -20.44 -0.59 7.85
C THR A 113 -21.48 -0.92 8.94
N PRO A 114 -22.62 -0.20 8.98
CA PRO A 114 -23.67 -0.43 9.97
C PRO A 114 -24.35 -1.80 9.78
N THR A 115 -24.88 -2.35 10.88
CA THR A 115 -25.64 -3.61 10.87
C THR A 115 -27.08 -3.45 10.37
N GLU A 116 -27.62 -2.24 10.42
CA GLU A 116 -28.98 -1.92 9.96
C GLU A 116 -29.01 -1.83 8.42
N THR A 117 -29.03 -2.98 7.75
CA THR A 117 -28.96 -3.05 6.28
C THR A 117 -30.32 -3.22 5.58
N LYS A 118 -31.40 -3.45 6.34
CA LYS A 118 -32.74 -3.70 5.78
C LYS A 118 -33.22 -2.49 4.98
N GLY A 119 -33.60 -2.72 3.72
CA GLY A 119 -34.09 -1.67 2.81
C GLY A 119 -32.98 -0.91 2.08
N PHE A 120 -31.71 -1.32 2.25
CA PHE A 120 -30.57 -0.77 1.53
C PHE A 120 -29.93 -1.84 0.66
N ASP A 121 -29.56 -1.50 -0.57
CA ASP A 121 -28.88 -2.36 -1.52
C ASP A 121 -27.91 -1.56 -2.40
N GLY A 122 -27.05 -2.27 -3.14
CA GLY A 122 -26.10 -1.69 -4.06
C GLY A 122 -25.28 -0.56 -3.43
N GLN A 123 -25.28 0.62 -4.08
CA GLN A 123 -24.56 1.81 -3.62
C GLN A 123 -25.22 2.53 -2.43
N ASN A 124 -26.41 2.12 -1.99
CA ASN A 124 -27.08 2.75 -0.86
C ASN A 124 -26.79 2.02 0.47
N ARG A 125 -26.08 0.89 0.42
CA ARG A 125 -25.81 0.05 1.59
C ARG A 125 -24.36 0.22 2.07
N GLY A 126 -24.19 0.95 3.17
CA GLY A 126 -22.87 1.12 3.79
C GLY A 126 -21.90 2.02 3.03
N ASN A 127 -22.40 2.95 2.22
CA ASN A 127 -21.57 3.77 1.34
C ASN A 127 -20.86 4.91 2.08
N SER A 128 -19.60 5.09 1.74
CA SER A 128 -18.71 6.20 2.09
C SER A 128 -17.51 6.11 1.11
N GLY A 129 -16.44 6.85 1.35
CA GLY A 129 -15.28 6.82 0.47
C GLY A 129 -14.09 7.47 1.11
N ILE A 130 -12.90 6.98 0.79
CA ILE A 130 -11.63 7.59 1.17
C ILE A 130 -11.07 8.26 -0.07
N PHE A 131 -11.08 9.59 -0.09
CA PHE A 131 -10.58 10.37 -1.21
C PHE A 131 -9.14 10.80 -0.93
N LEU A 132 -8.23 10.28 -1.74
CA LEU A 132 -6.84 10.69 -1.74
C LEU A 132 -6.76 12.07 -2.39
N GLN A 133 -6.12 13.03 -1.71
CA GLN A 133 -6.04 14.43 -2.14
C GLN A 133 -7.41 15.08 -2.44
N GLY A 134 -8.49 14.55 -1.87
CA GLY A 134 -9.87 15.01 -2.11
C GLY A 134 -10.43 14.72 -3.51
N LEU A 135 -9.72 13.97 -4.36
CA LEU A 135 -10.05 13.83 -5.78
C LEU A 135 -10.19 12.38 -6.26
N TYR A 136 -9.54 11.44 -5.58
CA TYR A 136 -9.42 10.05 -6.03
C TYR A 136 -10.05 9.11 -5.00
N GLU A 137 -11.26 8.67 -5.27
CA GLU A 137 -12.03 7.83 -4.34
C GLU A 137 -11.59 6.37 -4.38
N LEU A 138 -11.04 5.90 -3.26
CA LEU A 138 -11.03 4.49 -2.88
C LEU A 138 -12.36 4.17 -2.20
N GLN A 139 -13.13 3.29 -2.82
CA GLN A 139 -14.51 3.05 -2.43
C GLN A 139 -14.63 2.33 -1.08
N VAL A 140 -15.54 2.82 -0.23
CA VAL A 140 -15.97 2.17 1.02
C VAL A 140 -17.44 1.80 0.88
N LEU A 141 -17.74 0.51 0.89
CA LEU A 141 -19.10 0.02 0.69
C LEU A 141 -19.31 -1.29 1.44
N ASP A 142 -20.54 -1.56 1.90
CA ASP A 142 -20.88 -2.92 2.29
C ASP A 142 -21.02 -3.78 1.03
N SER A 143 -19.95 -4.50 0.67
CA SER A 143 -19.95 -5.43 -0.48
C SER A 143 -20.12 -6.89 -0.04
N TYR A 144 -20.55 -7.16 1.20
CA TYR A 144 -20.81 -8.53 1.68
C TYR A 144 -22.22 -8.97 1.29
N HIS A 145 -22.30 -9.89 0.31
CA HIS A 145 -23.57 -10.34 -0.30
C HIS A 145 -24.49 -9.17 -0.71
N ASN A 146 -23.90 -8.12 -1.28
CA ASN A 146 -24.59 -6.93 -1.76
C ASN A 146 -24.11 -6.59 -3.18
N PRO A 147 -24.72 -7.14 -4.22
CA PRO A 147 -24.32 -6.88 -5.60
C PRO A 147 -24.48 -5.40 -5.98
N THR A 148 -23.50 -4.88 -6.73
CA THR A 148 -23.53 -3.55 -7.37
C THR A 148 -22.68 -3.60 -8.64
N TYR A 149 -22.51 -2.49 -9.34
CA TYR A 149 -21.58 -2.44 -10.49
C TYR A 149 -20.13 -2.62 -10.00
N ALA A 150 -19.39 -3.54 -10.64
CA ALA A 150 -18.12 -4.04 -10.12
C ALA A 150 -17.01 -2.97 -9.98
N ASN A 151 -17.05 -1.91 -10.80
CA ASN A 151 -16.11 -0.78 -10.69
C ASN A 151 -16.50 0.25 -9.61
N GLY A 152 -17.56 0.02 -8.85
CA GLY A 152 -17.98 0.86 -7.72
C GLY A 152 -18.22 0.10 -6.42
N GLN A 153 -17.74 -1.13 -6.30
CA GLN A 153 -17.78 -1.90 -5.05
C GLN A 153 -16.58 -1.57 -4.14
N ALA A 154 -16.59 -2.03 -2.89
CA ALA A 154 -15.49 -1.80 -1.95
C ALA A 154 -14.12 -2.19 -2.53
N GLY A 155 -13.15 -1.29 -2.38
CA GLY A 155 -11.79 -1.48 -2.87
C GLY A 155 -11.59 -1.09 -4.35
N SER A 156 -12.66 -0.65 -5.04
CA SER A 156 -12.51 -0.05 -6.36
C SER A 156 -11.88 1.33 -6.27
N ILE A 157 -11.17 1.72 -7.32
CA ILE A 157 -10.99 3.14 -7.62
C ILE A 157 -12.25 3.55 -8.38
N TYR A 158 -13.07 4.37 -7.72
CA TYR A 158 -14.48 4.52 -8.07
C TYR A 158 -14.68 4.81 -9.56
N LYS A 159 -15.43 3.91 -10.22
CA LYS A 159 -15.73 3.86 -11.65
C LYS A 159 -14.53 3.77 -12.62
N GLN A 160 -13.29 3.72 -12.13
CA GLN A 160 -12.08 3.60 -12.95
C GLN A 160 -11.50 2.17 -12.96
N ALA A 161 -11.33 1.57 -11.79
CA ALA A 161 -10.68 0.26 -11.65
C ALA A 161 -11.42 -0.64 -10.65
N MET A 162 -11.85 -1.81 -11.11
CA MET A 162 -12.44 -2.84 -10.24
C MET A 162 -11.39 -3.38 -9.26
N PRO A 163 -11.75 -3.73 -8.02
CA PRO A 163 -10.84 -4.49 -7.18
C PRO A 163 -10.63 -5.88 -7.79
N ARG A 164 -9.42 -6.44 -7.64
CA ARG A 164 -9.09 -7.78 -8.14
C ARG A 164 -10.00 -8.87 -7.56
N VAL A 165 -10.41 -8.71 -6.31
CA VAL A 165 -11.28 -9.62 -5.57
C VAL A 165 -12.14 -8.83 -4.57
N ASN A 166 -13.26 -9.39 -4.15
CA ASN A 166 -14.04 -8.85 -3.03
C ASN A 166 -13.57 -9.51 -1.72
N ALA A 167 -12.88 -8.75 -0.87
CA ALA A 167 -12.37 -9.21 0.42
C ALA A 167 -13.21 -8.73 1.62
N SER A 168 -14.47 -8.33 1.38
CA SER A 168 -15.33 -7.74 2.41
C SER A 168 -15.79 -8.76 3.45
N ARG A 169 -15.62 -8.41 4.72
CA ARG A 169 -16.31 -9.06 5.86
C ARG A 169 -17.77 -8.61 5.98
N ALA A 170 -18.56 -9.32 6.77
CA ALA A 170 -19.96 -9.00 7.05
C ALA A 170 -20.14 -7.62 7.73
N PRO A 171 -21.34 -7.00 7.62
CA PRO A 171 -21.66 -5.75 8.33
C PRO A 171 -21.41 -5.82 9.82
N GLY A 172 -20.98 -4.71 10.42
CA GLY A 172 -20.58 -4.67 11.82
C GLY A 172 -19.17 -5.22 12.12
N GLN A 173 -18.51 -5.88 11.17
CA GLN A 173 -17.11 -6.26 11.30
C GLN A 173 -16.17 -5.17 10.79
N TRP A 174 -15.03 -5.02 11.46
CA TRP A 174 -13.98 -4.11 11.01
C TRP A 174 -13.29 -4.66 9.77
N GLN A 175 -13.14 -3.79 8.80
CA GLN A 175 -12.40 -3.94 7.57
C GLN A 175 -11.10 -3.13 7.71
N VAL A 176 -10.04 -3.57 7.05
CA VAL A 176 -8.75 -2.89 7.07
C VAL A 176 -8.37 -2.52 5.65
N TYR A 177 -7.99 -1.26 5.42
CA TYR A 177 -7.26 -0.84 4.24
C TYR A 177 -5.85 -0.42 4.61
N ASP A 178 -4.87 -1.04 3.95
CA ASP A 178 -3.49 -0.55 3.87
C ASP A 178 -3.24 -0.05 2.45
N ILE A 179 -2.87 1.22 2.33
CA ILE A 179 -2.86 1.97 1.07
C ILE A 179 -1.47 2.55 0.87
N LEU A 180 -0.89 2.30 -0.31
CA LEU A 180 0.26 3.05 -0.81
C LEU A 180 -0.24 3.97 -1.92
N TRP A 181 -0.06 5.26 -1.74
CA TRP A 181 -0.50 6.30 -2.66
C TRP A 181 0.70 7.08 -3.19
N LYS A 182 0.78 7.23 -4.50
CA LYS A 182 1.71 8.12 -5.19
C LYS A 182 0.89 9.19 -5.90
N ALA A 183 1.04 10.43 -5.44
CA ALA A 183 0.30 11.56 -5.98
C ALA A 183 0.72 11.83 -7.45
N PRO A 184 -0.18 12.37 -8.28
CA PRO A 184 0.20 12.78 -9.63
C PRO A 184 1.20 13.93 -9.57
N ARG A 185 1.98 14.09 -10.65
CA ARG A 185 2.92 15.21 -10.83
C ARG A 185 2.56 15.96 -12.09
N PHE A 186 2.71 17.28 -12.04
CA PHE A 186 2.44 18.19 -13.14
C PHE A 186 3.65 19.05 -13.44
N SER A 187 3.86 19.38 -14.71
CA SER A 187 4.86 20.36 -15.13
C SER A 187 4.41 21.78 -14.74
N PRO A 188 5.32 22.78 -14.74
CA PRO A 188 4.94 24.18 -14.53
C PRO A 188 3.86 24.70 -15.50
N GLY A 189 3.78 24.12 -16.71
CA GLY A 189 2.76 24.44 -17.71
C GLY A 189 1.43 23.69 -17.52
N GLY A 190 1.28 22.90 -16.44
CA GLY A 190 0.06 22.16 -16.13
C GLY A 190 -0.09 20.81 -16.86
N GLY A 191 0.91 20.37 -17.63
CA GLY A 191 0.89 19.05 -18.26
C GLY A 191 1.17 17.95 -17.24
N LEU A 192 0.44 16.84 -17.30
CA LEU A 192 0.71 15.67 -16.45
C LEU A 192 2.09 15.08 -16.78
N THR A 193 2.95 14.92 -15.78
CA THR A 193 4.28 14.31 -15.93
C THR A 193 4.35 12.92 -15.32
N SER A 194 3.57 12.65 -14.27
CA SER A 194 3.37 11.30 -13.73
C SER A 194 1.92 11.15 -13.27
N PRO A 195 1.19 10.09 -13.66
CA PRO A 195 -0.14 9.83 -13.15
C PRO A 195 -0.09 9.43 -11.67
N ALA A 196 -1.24 9.55 -11.01
CA ALA A 196 -1.42 9.01 -9.68
C ALA A 196 -1.42 7.47 -9.73
N ARG A 197 -0.85 6.84 -8.70
CA ARG A 197 -0.80 5.38 -8.56
C ARG A 197 -1.22 4.96 -7.17
N ILE A 198 -1.89 3.81 -7.08
CA ILE A 198 -2.38 3.28 -5.81
C ILE A 198 -2.23 1.77 -5.72
N THR A 199 -1.72 1.30 -4.58
CA THR A 199 -1.77 -0.10 -4.17
C THR A 199 -2.63 -0.20 -2.92
N VAL A 200 -3.53 -1.17 -2.86
CA VAL A 200 -4.46 -1.35 -1.74
C VAL A 200 -4.52 -2.81 -1.33
N LEU A 201 -4.28 -3.06 -0.05
CA LEU A 201 -4.64 -4.32 0.61
C LEU A 201 -5.96 -4.12 1.37
N HIS A 202 -6.95 -4.97 1.11
CA HIS A 202 -8.20 -5.04 1.86
C HIS A 202 -8.19 -6.30 2.73
N ASN A 203 -8.18 -6.13 4.06
CA ASN A 203 -8.05 -7.24 5.01
C ASN A 203 -6.81 -8.12 4.74
N GLY A 204 -5.70 -7.50 4.31
CA GLY A 204 -4.47 -8.20 3.92
C GLY A 204 -4.48 -8.80 2.51
N VAL A 205 -5.57 -8.68 1.75
CA VAL A 205 -5.68 -9.19 0.38
C VAL A 205 -5.44 -8.07 -0.63
N LEU A 206 -4.55 -8.27 -1.59
CA LEU A 206 -4.25 -7.30 -2.64
C LEU A 206 -5.44 -7.10 -3.59
N VAL A 207 -6.06 -5.92 -3.54
CA VAL A 207 -7.23 -5.56 -4.37
C VAL A 207 -6.92 -4.52 -5.44
N GLN A 208 -5.91 -3.68 -5.23
CA GLN A 208 -5.34 -2.77 -6.24
C GLN A 208 -3.82 -2.91 -6.19
N ASP A 209 -3.17 -2.96 -7.34
CA ASP A 209 -1.76 -3.31 -7.47
C ASP A 209 -1.08 -2.36 -8.44
N ASP A 210 -0.40 -1.36 -7.88
CA ASP A 210 0.17 -0.21 -8.58
C ASP A 210 -0.78 0.36 -9.67
N THR A 211 -2.07 0.42 -9.35
CA THR A 211 -3.13 0.82 -10.27
C THR A 211 -2.92 2.28 -10.66
N VAL A 212 -2.83 2.54 -11.97
CA VAL A 212 -2.69 3.89 -12.54
C VAL A 212 -4.06 4.54 -12.68
N LEU A 213 -4.24 5.75 -12.17
CA LEU A 213 -5.49 6.49 -12.27
C LEU A 213 -5.51 7.37 -13.53
N ALA A 214 -6.70 7.54 -14.11
CA ALA A 214 -6.90 8.36 -15.30
C ALA A 214 -7.24 9.83 -14.98
N GLY A 215 -7.44 10.17 -13.70
CA GLY A 215 -7.84 11.50 -13.25
C GLY A 215 -8.77 11.42 -12.05
N ARG A 216 -9.45 12.53 -11.75
CA ARG A 216 -10.44 12.61 -10.66
C ARG A 216 -11.52 11.53 -10.86
N THR A 217 -11.98 10.91 -9.78
CA THR A 217 -13.10 9.95 -9.83
C THR A 217 -14.42 10.68 -10.06
N GLU A 218 -15.27 10.15 -10.94
CA GLU A 218 -16.50 10.81 -11.39
C GLU A 218 -17.70 9.88 -11.27
N TYR A 219 -18.83 10.39 -10.80
CA TYR A 219 -20.10 9.66 -10.93
C TYR A 219 -20.59 9.65 -12.38
N ILE A 220 -20.46 10.78 -13.09
CA ILE A 220 -20.91 10.95 -14.47
C ILE A 220 -19.75 11.53 -15.28
N GLY A 221 -19.45 10.91 -16.42
CA GLY A 221 -18.41 11.36 -17.34
C GLY A 221 -17.11 10.56 -17.23
N ALA A 222 -16.14 10.95 -18.06
CA ALA A 222 -14.81 10.35 -18.08
C ALA A 222 -13.89 11.07 -17.08
N PRO A 223 -12.99 10.34 -16.39
CA PRO A 223 -12.00 10.95 -15.53
C PRO A 223 -11.03 11.81 -16.35
N SER A 224 -10.56 12.88 -15.74
CA SER A 224 -9.52 13.75 -16.30
C SER A 224 -8.67 14.35 -15.19
N TYR A 225 -7.45 14.74 -15.53
CA TYR A 225 -6.57 15.46 -14.62
C TYR A 225 -6.75 16.97 -14.76
N ALA A 226 -6.78 17.65 -13.63
CA ALA A 226 -6.51 19.08 -13.52
C ALA A 226 -5.30 19.25 -12.58
N PRO A 227 -4.35 20.16 -12.87
CA PRO A 227 -3.20 20.38 -12.01
C PRO A 227 -3.60 20.71 -10.57
N HIS A 228 -2.99 20.03 -9.61
CA HIS A 228 -3.15 20.28 -8.19
C HIS A 228 -1.87 19.95 -7.40
N GLY A 229 -1.74 20.51 -6.20
CA GLY A 229 -0.66 20.20 -5.26
C GLY A 229 -1.02 19.08 -4.28
N CYS A 230 -0.25 18.95 -3.20
CA CYS A 230 -0.63 18.15 -2.05
C CYS A 230 -1.98 18.65 -1.51
N ALA A 231 -2.85 17.75 -1.09
CA ALA A 231 -4.19 18.09 -0.63
C ALA A 231 -4.65 17.12 0.48
N PRO A 232 -5.66 17.51 1.28
CA PRO A 232 -6.17 16.67 2.37
C PRO A 232 -6.63 15.29 1.93
N LEU A 233 -6.58 14.34 2.86
CA LEU A 233 -7.41 13.14 2.78
C LEU A 233 -8.85 13.54 3.12
N TYR A 234 -9.83 12.96 2.44
CA TYR A 234 -11.24 13.23 2.69
C TYR A 234 -12.02 11.93 2.93
N LEU A 235 -12.90 11.93 3.91
CA LEU A 235 -13.83 10.84 4.19
C LEU A 235 -15.26 11.30 3.85
N GLN A 236 -15.90 10.58 2.95
CA GLN A 236 -17.22 10.91 2.44
C GLN A 236 -18.32 10.62 3.45
N GLU A 237 -19.32 11.50 3.49
CA GLU A 237 -20.62 11.21 4.07
C GLU A 237 -21.61 10.91 2.93
N HIS A 238 -22.20 9.72 2.95
CA HIS A 238 -23.15 9.27 1.92
C HIS A 238 -24.36 8.58 2.56
N ASP A 239 -24.99 9.27 3.52
CA ASP A 239 -26.21 8.84 4.24
C ASP A 239 -26.09 7.51 5.01
N SER A 240 -24.87 6.99 5.17
CA SER A 240 -24.61 5.74 5.90
C SER A 240 -23.75 5.96 7.13
N ARG A 241 -24.09 5.26 8.22
CA ARG A 241 -23.38 5.33 9.52
C ARG A 241 -22.09 4.50 9.54
N VAL A 242 -21.23 4.68 8.54
CA VAL A 242 -19.91 4.06 8.51
C VAL A 242 -19.09 4.56 9.70
N SER A 243 -18.41 3.64 10.39
CA SER A 243 -17.48 3.94 11.48
C SER A 243 -16.04 3.81 10.99
N TYR A 244 -15.15 4.66 11.49
CA TYR A 244 -13.70 4.61 11.25
C TYR A 244 -12.93 4.54 12.56
N ARG A 245 -11.81 3.83 12.56
CA ARG A 245 -10.84 3.80 13.67
C ARG A 245 -9.42 3.58 13.17
N ASN A 246 -8.43 3.74 14.05
CA ASN A 246 -7.03 3.43 13.79
C ASN A 246 -6.58 4.01 12.44
N ILE A 247 -6.56 5.33 12.34
CA ILE A 247 -6.18 6.01 11.11
C ILE A 247 -4.81 6.65 11.33
N TRP A 248 -3.85 6.27 10.51
CA TRP A 248 -2.52 6.86 10.54
C TRP A 248 -1.93 6.93 9.14
N VAL A 249 -1.03 7.89 8.95
CA VAL A 249 -0.39 8.18 7.66
C VAL A 249 1.10 8.41 7.83
N ARG A 250 1.90 7.90 6.90
CA ARG A 250 3.34 8.16 6.77
C ARG A 250 3.60 8.77 5.41
N GLU A 251 4.33 9.88 5.37
CA GLU A 251 4.77 10.48 4.11
C GLU A 251 5.90 9.62 3.49
N LEU A 252 5.92 9.51 2.17
CA LEU A 252 6.85 8.66 1.40
C LEU A 252 7.78 9.45 0.48
#